data_AF-A0A812XM22-F1
#
_entry.id   AF-A0A812XM22-F1
#
_cell.length_a   1.000
_cell.length_b   1.000
_cell.length_c   1.000
_cell.angle_alpha   90.00
_cell.angle_beta   90.00
_cell.angle_gamma   90.00
#
_symmetry.space_group_name_H-M   'P 1'
#
loop_
_entity.id
_entity.type
_entity.pdbx_description
1 polymer ?
#
loop_
_entity_poly.entity_id
_entity_poly.type
_entity_poly.pdbx_seq_one_letter_code
_entity_poly.pdbx_strand_id
1 'polypeptide(L)'
;VFIIAHMGECVLILMMPLLFRWGDSLGASYILTLFAGILISFTILVHVARAFARDLDMLQKSLAEFRVQNAKCACCDSHHVDAWGEPLACDREVLLRCINVWFGSTENFDLRVQGPVRKTVLGNLTSPVHFYRRVVESACPVMWLFMDVLAKFMTTDEWRTGPIAIETIFAGLGYWLATIPTVVMLAMMMTYALRAKQDCVLCEGLRTLAPVAISGCLIPLSHIIEQLIFTEFTEPDNFHQRAVAQTLIFCGLVIVTIAIGLAFSRARRYALAL
;
A
#
# COMPACT_ATOMS: atom_id res chain seq x y z
N VAL A 1 -2.80 -0.06 -10.95
CA VAL A 1 -2.69 0.09 -9.48
C VAL A 1 -3.34 1.38 -8.99
N PHE A 2 -2.90 2.56 -9.46
CA PHE A 2 -3.47 3.87 -9.06
C PHE A 2 -5.00 3.98 -9.28
N ILE A 3 -5.50 3.58 -10.45
CA ILE A 3 -6.93 3.61 -10.77
C ILE A 3 -7.74 2.63 -9.89
N ILE A 4 -7.18 1.47 -9.57
CA ILE A 4 -7.86 0.44 -8.78
C ILE A 4 -7.89 0.82 -7.29
N ALA A 5 -6.83 1.46 -6.78
CA ALA A 5 -6.81 2.03 -5.44
C ALA A 5 -7.88 3.13 -5.29
N HIS A 6 -8.01 4.01 -6.29
CA HIS A 6 -9.07 5.01 -6.31
C HIS A 6 -10.48 4.43 -6.45
N MET A 7 -10.65 3.28 -7.11
CA MET A 7 -11.97 2.61 -7.12
C MET A 7 -12.39 2.12 -5.74
N GLY A 8 -11.46 1.62 -4.91
CA GLY A 8 -11.75 1.28 -3.51
C GLY A 8 -12.12 2.50 -2.68
N GLU A 9 -11.41 3.62 -2.86
CA GLU A 9 -11.74 4.91 -2.24
C GLU A 9 -13.12 5.43 -2.70
N CYS A 10 -13.44 5.32 -4.00
CA CYS A 10 -14.75 5.70 -4.52
C CYS A 10 -15.87 4.86 -3.92
N VAL A 11 -15.68 3.56 -3.69
CA VAL A 11 -16.68 2.70 -3.04
C VAL A 11 -16.89 3.13 -1.58
N LEU A 12 -15.83 3.44 -0.83
CA LEU A 12 -15.94 3.95 0.54
C LEU A 12 -16.63 5.32 0.59
N ILE A 13 -16.27 6.23 -0.31
CA ILE A 13 -16.86 7.58 -0.41
C ILE A 13 -18.33 7.49 -0.85
N LEU A 14 -18.70 6.60 -1.77
CA LEU A 14 -20.08 6.41 -2.21
C LEU A 14 -20.96 5.72 -1.17
N MET A 15 -20.37 4.93 -0.26
CA MET A 15 -21.09 4.34 0.87
C MET A 15 -21.31 5.35 2.00
N MET A 16 -20.49 6.39 2.10
CA MET A 16 -20.50 7.39 3.17
C MET A 16 -21.86 8.13 3.37
N PRO A 17 -22.56 8.59 2.31
CA PRO A 17 -23.87 9.23 2.45
C PRO A 17 -25.00 8.28 2.87
N LEU A 18 -24.88 6.99 2.55
CA LEU A 18 -25.85 5.96 2.96
C LEU A 18 -25.73 5.62 4.46
N LEU A 19 -24.59 5.96 5.07
CA LEU A 19 -24.27 5.66 6.45
C LEU A 19 -24.71 6.76 7.45
N PHE A 20 -24.98 7.98 6.99
CA PHE A 20 -25.29 9.14 7.86
C PHE A 20 -26.78 9.29 8.22
N ARG A 21 -27.64 8.38 7.75
CA ARG A 21 -29.10 8.54 7.84
C ARG A 21 -29.72 7.30 8.52
N TRP A 22 -29.90 7.35 9.85
CA TRP A 22 -30.91 6.65 10.71
C TRP A 22 -30.38 5.95 12.00
N GLY A 23 -31.23 5.86 13.04
CA GLY A 23 -30.90 5.73 14.48
C GLY A 23 -30.71 4.34 15.14
N ASP A 24 -30.86 4.31 16.48
CA ASP A 24 -30.17 3.49 17.51
C ASP A 24 -30.15 1.94 17.41
N SER A 25 -30.79 1.32 16.41
CA SER A 25 -30.66 -0.13 16.12
C SER A 25 -29.75 -0.45 14.91
N LEU A 26 -29.19 0.58 14.25
CA LEU A 26 -28.42 0.49 12.99
C LEU A 26 -26.89 0.51 13.15
N GLY A 27 -26.38 0.56 14.39
CA GLY A 27 -24.93 0.51 14.64
C GLY A 27 -24.29 -0.78 14.12
N ALA A 28 -24.98 -1.92 14.29
CA ALA A 28 -24.51 -3.20 13.77
C ALA A 28 -24.49 -3.25 12.24
N SER A 29 -25.51 -2.70 11.55
CA SER A 29 -25.54 -2.63 10.08
C SER A 29 -24.48 -1.68 9.53
N TYR A 30 -24.19 -0.58 10.23
CA TYR A 30 -23.12 0.37 9.88
C TYR A 30 -21.75 -0.31 9.94
N ILE A 31 -21.46 -0.98 11.06
CA ILE A 31 -20.22 -1.74 11.26
C ILE A 31 -20.08 -2.82 10.18
N LEU A 32 -21.16 -3.57 9.90
CA LEU A 32 -21.16 -4.63 8.89
C LEU A 32 -20.88 -4.08 7.48
N THR A 33 -21.49 -2.94 7.12
CA THR A 33 -21.32 -2.32 5.79
C THR A 33 -19.90 -1.79 5.60
N LEU A 34 -19.36 -1.09 6.61
CA LEU A 34 -17.97 -0.65 6.60
C LEU A 34 -17.00 -1.83 6.51
N PHE A 35 -17.24 -2.86 7.31
CA PHE A 35 -16.39 -4.05 7.31
C PHE A 35 -16.42 -4.75 5.95
N ALA A 36 -17.60 -4.92 5.34
CA ALA A 36 -17.74 -5.49 4.01
C ALA A 36 -16.99 -4.66 2.94
N GLY A 37 -17.15 -3.34 2.96
CA GLY A 37 -16.46 -2.43 2.03
C GLY A 37 -14.94 -2.46 2.17
N ILE A 38 -14.44 -2.49 3.41
CA ILE A 38 -13.02 -2.63 3.73
C ILE A 38 -12.50 -3.98 3.23
N LEU A 39 -13.20 -5.09 3.51
CA LEU A 39 -12.79 -6.44 3.07
C LEU A 39 -12.69 -6.55 1.55
N ILE A 40 -13.67 -6.00 0.83
CA ILE A 40 -13.66 -6.00 -0.65
C ILE A 40 -12.47 -5.18 -1.15
N SER A 41 -12.31 -3.95 -0.65
CA SER A 41 -11.22 -3.05 -1.05
C SER A 41 -9.85 -3.67 -0.79
N PHE A 42 -9.70 -4.31 0.37
CA PHE A 42 -8.46 -4.97 0.78
C PHE A 42 -8.16 -6.23 -0.03
N THR A 43 -9.19 -6.99 -0.39
CA THR A 43 -9.06 -8.17 -1.28
C THR A 43 -8.56 -7.74 -2.65
N ILE A 44 -9.13 -6.67 -3.21
CA ILE A 44 -8.70 -6.10 -4.49
C ILE A 44 -7.25 -5.61 -4.38
N LEU A 45 -6.91 -4.87 -3.32
CA LEU A 45 -5.56 -4.39 -3.06
C LEU A 45 -4.55 -5.55 -3.05
N VAL A 46 -4.84 -6.62 -2.30
CA VAL A 46 -4.00 -7.82 -2.21
C VAL A 46 -3.85 -8.51 -3.57
N HIS A 47 -4.92 -8.61 -4.35
CA HIS A 47 -4.86 -9.19 -5.69
C HIS A 47 -3.94 -8.37 -6.62
N VAL A 48 -4.12 -7.05 -6.65
CA VAL A 48 -3.31 -6.13 -7.46
C VAL A 48 -1.85 -6.13 -7.01
N ALA A 49 -1.60 -6.17 -5.70
CA ALA A 49 -0.27 -6.26 -5.12
C ALA A 49 0.49 -7.50 -5.57
N ARG A 50 -0.17 -8.66 -5.64
CA ARG A 50 0.43 -9.90 -6.15
C ARG A 50 0.75 -9.80 -7.64
N ALA A 51 -0.14 -9.22 -8.44
CA ALA A 51 0.13 -8.96 -9.85
C ALA A 51 1.37 -8.05 -10.01
N PHE A 52 1.41 -6.94 -9.29
CA PHE A 52 2.55 -6.03 -9.27
C PHE A 52 3.86 -6.70 -8.82
N ALA A 53 3.82 -7.57 -7.81
CA ALA A 53 5.00 -8.32 -7.37
C ALA A 53 5.55 -9.23 -8.47
N ARG A 54 4.68 -9.87 -9.27
CA ARG A 54 5.08 -10.68 -10.43
C ARG A 54 5.67 -9.80 -11.54
N ASP A 55 5.07 -8.64 -11.80
CA ASP A 55 5.58 -7.68 -12.78
C ASP A 55 6.97 -7.17 -12.39
N LEU A 56 7.22 -6.98 -11.10
CA LEU A 56 8.55 -6.64 -10.59
C LEU A 56 9.58 -7.76 -10.83
N ASP A 57 9.20 -9.02 -10.63
CA ASP A 57 10.09 -10.16 -10.93
C ASP A 57 10.41 -10.20 -12.44
N MET A 58 9.41 -9.99 -13.30
CA MET A 58 9.59 -9.93 -14.76
C MET A 58 10.45 -8.74 -15.19
N LEU A 59 10.25 -7.56 -14.59
CA LEU A 59 11.06 -6.38 -14.84
C LEU A 59 12.50 -6.59 -14.41
N GLN A 60 12.73 -7.20 -13.24
CA GLN A 60 14.06 -7.54 -12.76
C GLN A 60 14.79 -8.45 -13.74
N LYS A 61 14.11 -9.51 -14.22
CA LYS A 61 14.66 -10.42 -15.23
C LYS A 61 14.95 -9.69 -16.54
N SER A 62 14.01 -8.90 -17.04
CA SER A 62 14.15 -8.15 -18.29
C SER A 62 15.32 -7.16 -18.25
N LEU A 63 15.53 -6.49 -17.11
CA LEU A 63 16.67 -5.60 -16.90
C LEU A 63 17.97 -6.38 -16.73
N ALA A 64 17.95 -7.58 -16.14
CA ALA A 64 19.12 -8.44 -15.99
C ALA A 64 19.63 -8.99 -17.34
N GLU A 65 18.70 -9.31 -18.24
CA GLU A 65 18.98 -9.88 -19.57
C GLU A 65 19.00 -8.81 -20.67
N PHE A 66 18.88 -7.52 -20.30
CA PHE A 66 18.77 -6.43 -21.25
C PHE A 66 19.97 -6.38 -22.20
N ARG A 67 19.70 -6.34 -23.50
CA ARG A 67 20.70 -6.06 -24.55
C ARG A 67 20.12 -5.02 -25.48
N VAL A 68 20.84 -3.93 -25.72
CA VAL A 68 20.40 -2.89 -26.66
C VAL A 68 20.19 -3.45 -28.06
N GLN A 69 20.96 -4.46 -28.45
CA GLN A 69 20.81 -5.15 -29.74
C GLN A 69 19.46 -5.89 -29.87
N ASN A 70 18.82 -6.28 -28.77
CA ASN A 70 17.52 -6.94 -28.78
C ASN A 70 16.34 -5.96 -28.72
N ALA A 71 16.59 -4.65 -28.58
CA ALA A 71 15.54 -3.64 -28.43
C ALA A 71 14.77 -3.41 -29.74
N LYS A 72 13.45 -3.63 -29.75
CA LYS A 72 12.63 -3.42 -30.95
C LYS A 72 12.49 -1.93 -31.27
N CYS A 73 12.42 -1.62 -32.57
CA CYS A 73 12.30 -0.27 -33.13
C CYS A 73 11.19 -0.30 -34.17
N ALA A 74 10.26 0.66 -34.11
CA ALA A 74 9.14 0.73 -35.05
C ALA A 74 9.63 0.83 -36.50
N CYS A 75 10.70 1.61 -36.76
CA CYS A 75 11.30 1.72 -38.09
C CYS A 75 11.83 0.38 -38.62
N CYS A 76 12.29 -0.51 -37.75
CA CYS A 76 12.83 -1.82 -38.13
C CYS A 76 11.71 -2.82 -38.41
N ASP A 77 10.64 -2.76 -37.61
CA ASP A 77 9.44 -3.58 -37.79
C ASP A 77 8.67 -3.18 -39.07
N SER A 78 8.76 -1.91 -39.49
CA SER A 78 8.20 -1.41 -40.76
C SER A 78 9.15 -1.53 -41.95
N HIS A 79 10.25 -2.29 -41.85
CA HIS A 79 11.25 -2.44 -42.92
C HIS A 79 11.82 -1.12 -43.45
N HIS A 80 11.95 -0.11 -42.58
CA HIS A 80 12.47 1.21 -42.89
C HIS A 80 11.68 1.97 -43.97
N VAL A 81 10.36 1.77 -44.01
CA VAL A 81 9.45 2.61 -44.79
C VAL A 81 8.44 3.32 -43.89
N ASP A 82 8.03 4.51 -44.31
CA ASP A 82 6.97 5.28 -43.67
C ASP A 82 5.57 4.89 -44.19
N ALA A 83 4.54 5.64 -43.78
CA ALA A 83 3.15 5.37 -44.16
C ALA A 83 2.85 5.58 -45.66
N TRP A 84 3.70 6.32 -46.37
CA TRP A 84 3.57 6.58 -47.81
C TRP A 84 4.48 5.68 -48.65
N GLY A 85 5.30 4.84 -48.00
CA GLY A 85 6.25 3.95 -48.65
C GLY A 85 7.61 4.58 -48.92
N GLU A 86 7.88 5.77 -48.37
CA GLU A 86 9.16 6.44 -48.54
C GLU A 86 10.20 5.87 -47.55
N PRO A 87 11.49 5.81 -47.96
CA PRO A 87 12.55 5.25 -47.12
C PRO A 87 12.80 6.13 -45.88
N LEU A 88 12.83 5.50 -44.71
CA LEU A 88 13.05 6.12 -43.41
C LEU A 88 14.44 5.77 -42.85
N ALA A 89 15.13 6.74 -42.25
CA ALA A 89 16.37 6.49 -41.53
C ALA A 89 16.16 5.51 -40.35
N CYS A 90 17.15 4.67 -40.08
CA CYS A 90 17.06 3.69 -38.99
C CYS A 90 17.36 4.35 -37.64
N ASP A 91 16.31 4.60 -36.84
CA ASP A 91 16.44 5.15 -35.48
C ASP A 91 17.38 4.32 -34.60
N ARG A 92 17.38 3.00 -34.77
CA ARG A 92 18.27 2.10 -34.03
C ARG A 92 19.74 2.39 -34.35
N GLU A 93 20.09 2.63 -35.61
CA GLU A 93 21.48 2.94 -35.97
C GLU A 93 21.93 4.26 -35.34
N VAL A 94 21.06 5.28 -35.38
CA VAL A 94 21.32 6.58 -34.75
C VAL A 94 21.52 6.41 -33.25
N LEU A 95 20.62 5.70 -32.56
CA LEU A 95 20.70 5.45 -31.12
C LEU A 95 21.97 4.66 -30.74
N LEU A 96 22.35 3.63 -31.50
CA LEU A 96 23.57 2.86 -31.23
C LEU A 96 24.83 3.71 -31.39
N ARG A 97 24.88 4.61 -32.38
CA ARG A 97 25.97 5.58 -32.52
C ARG A 97 26.03 6.54 -31.32
N CYS A 98 24.89 7.10 -30.90
CA CYS A 98 24.82 7.95 -29.71
C CYS A 98 25.26 7.21 -28.44
N ILE A 99 24.83 5.96 -28.27
CA ILE A 99 25.24 5.11 -27.14
C ILE A 99 26.75 4.88 -27.15
N ASN A 100 27.36 4.58 -28.29
CA ASN A 100 28.81 4.45 -28.39
C ASN A 100 29.53 5.75 -28.03
N VAL A 101 29.01 6.91 -28.44
CA VAL A 101 29.59 8.21 -28.06
C VAL A 101 29.48 8.46 -26.55
N TRP A 102 28.35 8.16 -25.92
CA TRP A 102 28.11 8.46 -24.51
C TRP A 102 28.72 7.44 -23.53
N PHE A 103 28.73 6.17 -23.90
CA PHE A 103 29.13 5.06 -23.02
C PHE A 103 30.42 4.35 -23.49
N GLY A 104 30.99 4.77 -24.61
CA GLY A 104 32.18 4.17 -25.24
C GLY A 104 31.89 2.89 -26.01
N SER A 105 30.90 2.09 -25.58
CA SER A 105 30.42 0.93 -26.32
C SER A 105 28.99 0.54 -25.93
N THR A 106 28.35 -0.30 -26.75
CA THR A 106 27.04 -0.91 -26.46
C THR A 106 27.08 -1.85 -25.26
N GLU A 107 28.20 -2.53 -25.03
CA GLU A 107 28.40 -3.46 -23.91
C GLU A 107 28.48 -2.70 -22.59
N ASN A 108 29.17 -1.57 -22.56
CA ASN A 108 29.23 -0.69 -21.38
C ASN A 108 27.84 -0.14 -21.02
N PHE A 109 27.05 0.23 -22.03
CA PHE A 109 25.66 0.64 -21.82
C PHE A 109 24.81 -0.50 -21.26
N ASP A 110 24.88 -1.69 -21.84
CA ASP A 110 24.16 -2.87 -21.34
C ASP A 110 24.54 -3.17 -19.87
N LEU A 111 25.83 -3.18 -19.53
CA LEU A 111 26.31 -3.36 -18.16
C LEU A 111 25.76 -2.28 -17.22
N ARG A 112 25.67 -1.03 -17.68
CA ARG A 112 25.11 0.08 -16.90
C ARG A 112 23.61 -0.10 -16.65
N VAL A 113 22.87 -0.59 -17.65
CA VAL A 113 21.44 -0.90 -17.52
C VAL A 113 21.22 -2.08 -16.57
N GLN A 114 21.95 -3.18 -16.78
CA GLN A 114 21.84 -4.42 -16.02
C GLN A 114 22.24 -4.27 -14.55
N GLY A 115 23.19 -3.40 -14.22
CA GLY A 115 23.62 -3.18 -12.84
C GLY A 115 22.96 -1.95 -12.21
N PRO A 116 23.58 -0.76 -12.33
CA PRO A 116 23.14 0.46 -11.64
C PRO A 116 21.70 0.90 -11.92
N VAL A 117 21.24 0.88 -13.17
CA VAL A 117 19.86 1.28 -13.51
C VAL A 117 18.88 0.29 -12.89
N ARG A 118 19.09 -1.02 -13.10
CA ARG A 118 18.28 -2.08 -12.47
C ARG A 118 18.18 -1.91 -10.96
N LYS A 119 19.32 -1.71 -10.27
CA LYS A 119 19.35 -1.52 -8.82
C LYS A 119 18.55 -0.29 -8.39
N THR A 120 18.66 0.82 -9.12
CA THR A 120 17.96 2.08 -8.80
C THR A 120 16.47 1.97 -9.05
N VAL A 121 16.05 1.45 -10.21
CA VAL A 121 14.65 1.27 -10.57
C VAL A 121 13.96 0.33 -9.58
N LEU A 122 14.55 -0.85 -9.33
CA LEU A 122 13.99 -1.80 -8.37
C LEU A 122 14.00 -1.21 -6.96
N GLY A 123 15.07 -0.54 -6.53
CA GLY A 123 15.16 0.10 -5.22
C GLY A 123 14.07 1.16 -4.98
N ASN A 124 13.80 2.00 -5.98
CA ASN A 124 12.80 3.04 -5.89
C ASN A 124 11.37 2.48 -5.90
N LEU A 125 11.06 1.55 -6.82
CA LEU A 125 9.72 0.94 -6.94
C LEU A 125 9.28 0.17 -5.70
N THR A 126 10.22 -0.18 -4.84
CA THR A 126 9.99 -1.08 -3.72
C THR A 126 10.50 -0.55 -2.39
N SER A 127 10.80 0.75 -2.38
CA SER A 127 11.20 1.45 -1.17
C SER A 127 10.04 1.43 -0.17
N PRO A 128 10.22 0.89 1.04
CA PRO A 128 9.16 0.83 2.04
C PRO A 128 8.73 2.23 2.48
N VAL A 129 9.64 3.21 2.45
CA VAL A 129 9.34 4.62 2.79
C VAL A 129 8.38 5.23 1.78
N HIS A 130 8.62 5.03 0.48
CA HIS A 130 7.74 5.54 -0.56
C HIS A 130 6.37 4.86 -0.48
N PHE A 131 6.35 3.55 -0.26
CA PHE A 131 5.10 2.81 -0.12
C PHE A 131 4.30 3.24 1.11
N TYR A 132 4.93 3.32 2.29
CA TYR A 132 4.32 3.80 3.53
C TYR A 132 3.71 5.19 3.34
N ARG A 133 4.47 6.12 2.75
CA ARG A 133 3.97 7.47 2.46
C ARG A 133 2.70 7.44 1.61
N ARG A 134 2.66 6.63 0.55
CA ARG A 134 1.47 6.49 -0.29
C ARG A 134 0.29 5.91 0.48
N VAL A 135 0.53 4.93 1.36
CA VAL A 135 -0.54 4.36 2.19
C VAL A 135 -1.10 5.40 3.16
N VAL A 136 -0.25 6.18 3.83
CA VAL A 136 -0.68 7.27 4.71
C VAL A 136 -1.47 8.32 3.93
N GLU A 137 -0.99 8.73 2.75
CA GLU A 137 -1.70 9.66 1.87
C GLU A 137 -3.11 9.12 1.51
N SER A 138 -3.23 7.86 1.11
CA SER A 138 -4.53 7.22 0.79
C SER A 138 -5.43 6.97 2.01
N ALA A 139 -4.85 6.83 3.20
CA ALA A 139 -5.60 6.57 4.44
C ALA A 139 -6.10 7.85 5.11
N CYS A 140 -5.85 9.03 4.53
CA CYS A 140 -6.30 10.32 5.06
C CYS A 140 -7.81 10.40 5.38
N PRO A 141 -8.73 9.81 4.59
CA PRO A 141 -10.16 9.83 4.93
C PRO A 141 -10.49 9.20 6.29
N VAL A 142 -9.64 8.31 6.81
CA VAL A 142 -9.81 7.74 8.16
C VAL A 142 -9.72 8.84 9.19
N MET A 143 -8.74 9.75 9.08
CA MET A 143 -8.63 10.89 9.99
C MET A 143 -9.87 11.78 9.91
N TRP A 144 -10.44 11.98 8.71
CA TRP A 144 -11.66 12.77 8.55
C TRP A 144 -12.85 12.15 9.30
N LEU A 145 -12.99 10.83 9.31
CA LEU A 145 -14.02 10.16 10.10
C LEU A 145 -13.92 10.50 11.60
N PHE A 146 -12.71 10.53 12.15
CA PHE A 146 -12.50 10.92 13.55
C PHE A 146 -12.74 12.41 13.77
N MET A 147 -12.41 13.26 12.79
CA MET A 147 -12.72 14.69 12.85
C MET A 147 -14.23 14.97 12.81
N ASP A 148 -15.01 14.20 12.06
CA ASP A 148 -16.48 14.32 12.02
C ASP A 148 -17.09 13.93 13.36
N VAL A 149 -16.59 12.85 13.98
CA VAL A 149 -16.98 12.44 15.34
C VAL A 149 -16.63 13.53 16.35
N LEU A 150 -15.43 14.09 16.27
CA LEU A 150 -15.01 15.21 17.10
C LEU A 150 -15.92 16.44 16.93
N ALA A 151 -16.23 16.81 15.68
CA ALA A 151 -17.10 17.94 15.39
C ALA A 151 -18.48 17.79 16.05
N LYS A 152 -19.03 16.57 16.06
CA LYS A 152 -20.29 16.27 16.77
C LYS A 152 -20.19 16.56 18.27
N PHE A 153 -19.12 16.12 18.95
CA PHE A 153 -18.90 16.40 20.38
C PHE A 153 -18.75 17.90 20.66
N MET A 154 -18.11 18.64 19.76
CA MET A 154 -17.95 20.08 19.90
C MET A 154 -19.28 20.85 19.78
N THR A 155 -20.25 20.32 19.04
CA THR A 155 -21.56 20.98 18.86
C THR A 155 -22.55 20.78 20.00
N THR A 156 -22.34 19.79 20.87
CA THR A 156 -23.29 19.45 21.95
C THR A 156 -23.15 20.29 23.23
N ASP A 157 -22.34 21.36 23.22
CA ASP A 157 -22.10 22.29 24.34
C ASP A 157 -21.63 21.66 25.67
N GLU A 158 -21.31 20.36 25.65
CA GLU A 158 -20.69 19.64 26.75
C GLU A 158 -19.19 19.99 26.79
N TRP A 159 -18.82 21.19 27.21
CA TRP A 159 -17.43 21.63 27.40
C TRP A 159 -16.61 20.71 28.33
N ARG A 160 -17.27 19.86 29.12
CA ARG A 160 -16.65 18.76 29.90
C ARG A 160 -16.05 17.65 29.02
N THR A 161 -16.28 17.66 27.71
CA THR A 161 -15.79 16.65 26.75
C THR A 161 -14.36 16.88 26.25
N GLY A 162 -13.66 17.94 26.69
CA GLY A 162 -12.25 18.19 26.29
C GLY A 162 -11.34 16.96 26.35
N PRO A 163 -11.38 16.15 27.42
CA PRO A 163 -10.69 14.86 27.50
C PRO A 163 -11.05 13.88 26.36
N ILE A 164 -12.34 13.71 26.07
CA ILE A 164 -12.87 12.80 25.03
C ILE A 164 -12.48 13.28 23.63
N ALA A 165 -12.49 14.60 23.41
CA ALA A 165 -12.05 15.21 22.16
C ALA A 165 -10.57 14.89 21.87
N ILE A 166 -9.70 15.07 22.87
CA ILE A 166 -8.27 14.75 22.75
C ILE A 166 -8.07 13.27 22.46
N GLU A 167 -8.75 12.40 23.20
CA GLU A 167 -8.72 10.95 23.02
C GLU A 167 -9.13 10.55 21.59
N THR A 168 -10.20 11.15 21.07
CA THR A 168 -10.70 10.90 19.71
C THR A 168 -9.67 11.31 18.64
N ILE A 169 -8.99 12.44 18.82
CA ILE A 169 -7.95 12.90 17.90
C ILE A 169 -6.76 11.93 17.90
N PHE A 170 -6.29 11.53 19.09
CA PHE A 170 -5.16 10.60 19.20
C PHE A 170 -5.50 9.23 18.66
N ALA A 171 -6.72 8.72 18.89
CA ALA A 171 -7.20 7.50 18.26
C ALA A 171 -7.17 7.63 16.73
N GLY A 172 -7.70 8.72 16.17
CA GLY A 172 -7.70 8.97 14.72
C GLY A 172 -6.30 9.02 14.12
N LEU A 173 -5.38 9.75 14.75
CA LEU A 173 -3.96 9.75 14.37
C LEU A 173 -3.35 8.35 14.48
N GLY A 174 -3.74 7.59 15.50
CA GLY A 174 -3.32 6.22 15.72
C GLY A 174 -3.68 5.29 14.57
N TYR A 175 -4.95 5.29 14.19
CA TYR A 175 -5.43 4.47 13.07
C TYR A 175 -4.84 4.93 11.73
N TRP A 176 -4.78 6.24 11.48
CA TRP A 176 -4.29 6.81 10.22
C TRP A 176 -2.80 6.61 10.01
N LEU A 177 -1.97 6.96 11.00
CA LEU A 177 -0.52 6.96 10.85
C LEU A 177 0.12 5.62 11.22
N ALA A 178 -0.49 4.80 12.08
CA ALA A 178 0.11 3.54 12.53
C ALA A 178 -0.67 2.31 12.07
N THR A 179 -1.90 2.11 12.56
CA THR A 179 -2.61 0.84 12.41
C THR A 179 -2.82 0.46 10.95
N ILE A 180 -3.41 1.36 10.15
CA ILE A 180 -3.72 1.07 8.74
C ILE A 180 -2.45 0.85 7.91
N PRO A 181 -1.43 1.73 7.94
CA PRO A 181 -0.18 1.48 7.24
C PRO A 181 0.48 0.16 7.63
N THR A 182 0.41 -0.24 8.90
CA THR A 182 0.96 -1.51 9.38
C THR A 182 0.25 -2.71 8.77
N VAL A 183 -1.08 -2.70 8.83
CA VAL A 183 -1.94 -3.77 8.27
C VAL A 183 -1.68 -3.93 6.78
N VAL A 184 -1.66 -2.81 6.04
CA VAL A 184 -1.39 -2.82 4.60
C VAL A 184 0.03 -3.33 4.32
N MET A 185 1.06 -2.83 5.01
CA MET A 185 2.43 -3.30 4.78
C MET A 185 2.58 -4.79 5.09
N LEU A 186 2.02 -5.29 6.19
CA LEU A 186 2.00 -6.72 6.50
C LEU A 186 1.34 -7.55 5.40
N ALA A 187 0.18 -7.11 4.92
CA ALA A 187 -0.47 -7.77 3.79
C ALA A 187 0.44 -7.78 2.57
N MET A 188 1.07 -6.65 2.21
CA MET A 188 2.01 -6.60 1.10
C MET A 188 3.18 -7.58 1.26
N MET A 189 3.74 -7.72 2.46
CA MET A 189 4.79 -8.71 2.72
C MET A 189 4.31 -10.13 2.44
N MET A 190 3.13 -10.48 2.96
CA MET A 190 2.53 -11.79 2.76
C MET A 190 2.21 -12.01 1.28
N THR A 191 1.70 -11.01 0.56
CA THR A 191 1.46 -11.11 -0.88
C THR A 191 2.73 -11.35 -1.67
N TYR A 192 3.83 -10.70 -1.30
CA TYR A 192 5.13 -10.90 -1.93
C TYR A 192 5.67 -12.31 -1.65
N ALA A 193 5.48 -12.83 -0.43
CA ALA A 193 5.83 -14.22 -0.10
C ALA A 193 4.97 -15.23 -0.87
N LEU A 194 3.69 -14.92 -1.12
CA LEU A 194 2.72 -15.77 -1.83
C LEU A 194 2.58 -15.44 -3.32
N ARG A 195 3.56 -14.74 -3.91
CA ARG A 195 3.48 -14.23 -5.29
C ARG A 195 3.59 -15.29 -6.39
N ALA A 196 4.07 -16.49 -6.05
CA ALA A 196 4.21 -17.58 -7.01
C ALA A 196 2.88 -17.85 -7.74
N LYS A 197 2.95 -17.90 -9.08
CA LYS A 197 1.79 -18.23 -9.93
C LYS A 197 1.29 -19.63 -9.61
N GLN A 198 -0.02 -19.82 -9.67
CA GLN A 198 -0.68 -21.10 -9.46
C GLN A 198 -1.54 -21.38 -10.68
N ASP A 199 -1.68 -22.66 -11.05
CA ASP A 199 -2.49 -23.06 -12.19
C ASP A 199 -3.98 -23.20 -11.83
N CYS A 200 -4.30 -23.26 -10.53
CA CYS A 200 -5.66 -23.40 -10.02
C CYS A 200 -6.22 -22.09 -9.45
N VAL A 201 -7.39 -21.67 -9.94
CA VAL A 201 -8.12 -20.46 -9.52
C VAL A 201 -8.47 -20.50 -8.03
N LEU A 202 -8.87 -21.67 -7.50
CA LEU A 202 -9.21 -21.82 -6.07
C LEU A 202 -7.98 -21.60 -5.18
N CYS A 203 -6.82 -22.17 -5.55
CA CYS A 203 -5.57 -21.96 -4.83
C CYS A 203 -5.12 -20.49 -4.90
N GLU A 204 -5.33 -19.82 -6.04
CA GLU A 204 -5.05 -18.39 -6.18
C GLU A 204 -5.95 -17.54 -5.29
N GLY A 205 -7.25 -17.88 -5.21
CA GLY A 205 -8.22 -17.26 -4.31
C GLY A 205 -7.85 -17.42 -2.83
N LEU A 206 -7.56 -18.65 -2.38
CA LEU A 206 -7.15 -18.92 -0.99
C LEU A 206 -5.87 -18.17 -0.59
N ARG A 207 -4.88 -18.09 -1.49
CA ARG A 207 -3.66 -17.30 -1.25
C ARG A 207 -3.89 -15.79 -1.21
N THR A 208 -4.94 -15.29 -1.85
CA THR A 208 -5.37 -13.89 -1.77
C THR A 208 -6.11 -13.65 -0.44
N LEU A 209 -6.96 -14.59 -0.02
CA LEU A 209 -7.71 -14.49 1.22
C LEU A 209 -6.84 -14.61 2.47
N ALA A 210 -5.75 -15.38 2.44
CA ALA A 210 -4.88 -15.55 3.62
C ALA A 210 -4.26 -14.23 4.14
N PRO A 211 -3.62 -13.38 3.30
CA PRO A 211 -3.17 -12.05 3.72
C PRO A 211 -4.31 -11.17 4.23
N VAL A 212 -5.48 -11.22 3.58
CA VAL A 212 -6.67 -10.43 3.96
C VAL A 212 -7.14 -10.84 5.35
N ALA A 213 -7.28 -12.14 5.62
CA ALA A 213 -7.72 -12.66 6.90
C ALA A 213 -6.71 -12.32 8.02
N ILE A 214 -5.42 -12.62 7.81
CA ILE A 214 -4.38 -12.41 8.84
C ILE A 214 -4.26 -10.93 9.20
N SER A 215 -4.13 -10.07 8.19
CA SER A 215 -3.96 -8.63 8.44
C SER A 215 -5.27 -7.96 8.85
N GLY A 216 -6.41 -8.42 8.32
CA GLY A 216 -7.74 -7.97 8.70
C GLY A 216 -8.09 -8.27 10.16
N CYS A 217 -7.59 -9.37 10.73
CA CYS A 217 -7.74 -9.71 12.15
C CYS A 217 -6.98 -8.75 13.09
N LEU A 218 -5.99 -7.99 12.61
CA LEU A 218 -5.23 -7.07 13.45
C LEU A 218 -6.02 -5.83 13.85
N ILE A 219 -6.94 -5.36 12.99
CA ILE A 219 -7.80 -4.21 13.28
C ILE A 219 -8.79 -4.49 14.43
N PRO A 220 -9.60 -5.56 14.40
CA PRO A 220 -10.47 -5.89 15.52
C PRO A 220 -9.66 -6.27 16.76
N LEU A 221 -8.50 -6.92 16.61
CA LEU A 221 -7.62 -7.19 17.75
C LEU A 221 -7.11 -5.89 18.39
N SER A 222 -6.66 -4.91 17.60
CA SER A 222 -6.23 -3.61 18.14
C SER A 222 -7.38 -2.89 18.84
N HIS A 223 -8.58 -2.97 18.28
CA HIS A 223 -9.77 -2.40 18.90
C HIS A 223 -10.17 -3.12 20.19
N ILE A 224 -10.11 -4.45 20.23
CA ILE A 224 -10.38 -5.23 21.46
C ILE A 224 -9.37 -4.87 22.55
N ILE A 225 -8.08 -4.78 22.22
CA ILE A 225 -7.03 -4.39 23.17
C ILE A 225 -7.32 -2.98 23.70
N GLU A 226 -7.67 -2.05 22.82
CA GLU A 226 -8.07 -0.69 23.18
C GLU A 226 -9.26 -0.72 24.15
N GLN A 227 -10.33 -1.45 23.84
CA GLN A 227 -11.51 -1.58 24.70
C GLN A 227 -11.19 -2.22 26.06
N LEU A 228 -10.36 -3.27 26.10
CA LEU A 228 -9.96 -3.91 27.35
C LEU A 228 -9.21 -2.94 28.26
N ILE A 229 -8.29 -2.16 27.69
CA ILE A 229 -7.57 -1.11 28.41
C ILE A 229 -8.56 -0.04 28.90
N PHE A 230 -9.52 0.38 28.07
CA PHE A 230 -10.54 1.33 28.50
C PHE A 230 -11.40 0.84 29.65
N THR A 231 -11.79 -0.44 29.64
CA THR A 231 -12.60 -1.03 30.72
C THR A 231 -11.84 -1.12 32.04
N GLU A 232 -10.51 -1.26 32.02
CA GLU A 232 -9.70 -1.32 33.24
C GLU A 232 -9.55 0.07 33.90
N PHE A 233 -9.57 1.14 33.10
CA PHE A 233 -9.36 2.51 33.58
C PHE A 233 -10.65 3.34 33.74
N THR A 234 -11.82 2.71 33.94
CA THR A 234 -13.15 3.37 33.92
C THR A 234 -13.35 4.54 34.90
N GLU A 235 -12.52 4.67 35.94
CA GLU A 235 -12.64 5.81 36.87
C GLU A 235 -12.35 7.16 36.17
N PRO A 236 -13.23 8.16 36.35
CA PRO A 236 -13.13 9.45 35.66
C PRO A 236 -11.86 10.23 36.02
N ASP A 237 -11.24 9.95 37.17
CA ASP A 237 -10.01 10.62 37.62
C ASP A 237 -8.74 10.10 36.91
N ASN A 238 -8.83 9.00 36.16
CA ASN A 238 -7.69 8.35 35.51
C ASN A 238 -7.43 8.79 34.06
N PHE A 239 -7.94 9.96 33.65
CA PHE A 239 -7.74 10.48 32.27
C PHE A 239 -6.27 10.46 31.84
N HIS A 240 -5.35 10.88 32.71
CA HIS A 240 -3.92 10.90 32.38
C HIS A 240 -3.37 9.50 32.11
N GLN A 241 -3.80 8.49 32.88
CA GLN A 241 -3.39 7.10 32.68
C GLN A 241 -3.91 6.54 31.36
N ARG A 242 -5.15 6.88 30.96
CA ARG A 242 -5.72 6.48 29.65
C ARG A 242 -4.95 7.07 28.48
N ALA A 243 -4.66 8.37 28.54
CA ALA A 243 -3.89 9.05 27.48
C ALA A 243 -2.46 8.45 27.36
N VAL A 244 -1.82 8.14 28.50
CA VAL A 244 -0.52 7.46 28.53
C VAL A 244 -0.63 6.05 27.92
N ALA A 245 -1.64 5.27 28.30
CA ALA A 245 -1.86 3.92 27.77
C ALA A 245 -2.06 3.95 26.25
N GLN A 246 -2.92 4.82 25.72
CA GLN A 246 -3.11 5.00 24.28
C GLN A 246 -1.82 5.40 23.56
N THR A 247 -1.05 6.32 24.14
CA THR A 247 0.24 6.75 23.58
C THR A 247 1.21 5.56 23.53
N LEU A 248 1.26 4.73 24.57
CA LEU A 248 2.12 3.55 24.61
C LEU A 248 1.67 2.49 23.58
N ILE A 249 0.37 2.25 23.41
CA ILE A 249 -0.16 1.35 22.36
C ILE A 249 0.25 1.87 20.98
N PHE A 250 0.04 3.16 20.72
CA PHE A 250 0.41 3.80 19.46
C PHE A 250 1.91 3.65 19.18
N CYS A 251 2.76 4.00 20.16
CA CYS A 251 4.20 3.84 20.06
C CYS A 251 4.59 2.37 19.81
N GLY A 252 3.97 1.43 20.51
CA GLY A 252 4.17 0.00 20.33
C GLY A 252 3.82 -0.46 18.92
N LEU A 253 2.66 -0.04 18.40
CA LEU A 253 2.22 -0.32 17.03
C LEU A 253 3.21 0.26 16.03
N VAL A 254 3.61 1.52 16.15
CA VAL A 254 4.61 2.16 15.27
C VAL A 254 5.94 1.42 15.29
N ILE A 255 6.43 1.00 16.47
CA ILE A 255 7.66 0.21 16.59
C ILE A 255 7.51 -1.12 15.86
N VAL A 256 6.38 -1.81 16.03
CA VAL A 256 6.05 -3.05 15.32
C VAL A 256 6.02 -2.80 13.80
N THR A 257 5.39 -1.72 13.33
CA THR A 257 5.38 -1.29 11.93
C THR A 257 6.79 -1.14 11.37
N ILE A 258 7.66 -0.43 12.09
CA ILE A 258 9.05 -0.19 11.70
C ILE A 258 9.80 -1.53 11.66
N ALA A 259 9.66 -2.37 12.69
CA ALA A 259 10.31 -3.67 12.78
C ALA A 259 9.90 -4.59 11.62
N ILE A 260 8.61 -4.63 11.29
CA ILE A 260 8.05 -5.36 10.15
C ILE A 260 8.63 -4.84 8.83
N GLY A 261 8.64 -3.52 8.63
CA GLY A 261 9.22 -2.90 7.44
C GLY A 261 10.72 -3.20 7.29
N LEU A 262 11.48 -3.20 8.39
CA LEU A 262 12.88 -3.58 8.40
C LEU A 262 13.08 -5.06 8.10
N ALA A 263 12.28 -5.96 8.69
CA ALA A 263 12.31 -7.39 8.41
C ALA A 263 12.00 -7.68 6.93
N PHE A 264 11.01 -7.01 6.35
CA PHE A 264 10.70 -7.09 4.92
C PHE A 264 11.89 -6.67 4.05
N SER A 265 12.50 -5.53 4.39
CA SER A 265 13.66 -5.02 3.66
C SER A 265 14.84 -6.01 3.68
N ARG A 266 14.99 -6.79 4.76
CA ARG A 266 16.04 -7.82 4.89
C ARG A 266 15.67 -9.06 4.10
N ALA A 267 14.51 -9.66 4.35
CA ALA A 267 14.03 -10.86 3.64
C ALA A 267 14.10 -10.67 2.11
N ARG A 268 13.75 -9.47 1.65
CA ARG A 268 13.82 -9.13 0.24
C ARG A 268 15.23 -8.96 -0.30
N ARG A 269 16.15 -8.36 0.47
CA ARG A 269 17.57 -8.29 0.04
C ARG A 269 18.15 -9.68 -0.19
N TYR A 270 17.79 -10.66 0.64
CA TYR A 270 18.19 -12.05 0.40
C TYR A 270 17.54 -12.64 -0.85
N ALA A 271 16.25 -12.38 -1.08
CA ALA A 271 15.56 -12.85 -2.28
C ALA A 271 16.07 -12.23 -3.58
N LEU A 272 16.66 -11.03 -3.53
CA LEU A 272 17.26 -10.36 -4.70
C LEU A 272 18.73 -10.72 -4.93
N ALA A 273 19.39 -11.31 -3.93
CA ALA A 273 20.78 -11.74 -4.01
C ALA A 273 20.93 -13.18 -4.57
N LEU A 274 19.84 -13.95 -4.52
CA LEU A 274 19.68 -15.26 -5.16
C LEU A 274 19.19 -15.09 -6.61
#